data_AF-A0AA42UEV5-F1
#
_entry.id   AF-A0AA42UEV5-F1
#
_cell.length_a   1.000
_cell.length_b   1.000
_cell.length_c   1.000
_cell.angle_alpha   90.00
_cell.angle_beta   90.00
_cell.angle_gamma   90.00
#
_symmetry.space_group_name_H-M   'P 1'
#
loop_
_entity.id
_entity.type
_entity.pdbx_description
1 polymer ?
#
loop_
_entity_poly.entity_id
_entity_poly.type
_entity_poly.pdbx_seq_one_letter_code
_entity_poly.pdbx_strand_id
1 'polypeptide(L)'
;MKYIFLPLFVFSINAAAQELNPFYQSIVEQVKYDSVHQKLQKFQDFGIKTVGSSAHENTFTWLKSYYTTYGYATIEQQSVNVFGNVGNNLIITKIGKKYPDKFIIIDGHYDTLNGPGANDNGSGTVTLLEIARLIKDIDTDYSIKFIHFTGEEQV
;
A
#
# COMPACT_ATOMS: atom_id res chain seq x y z
N MET A 1 17.83 53.52 48.32
CA MET A 1 17.07 52.41 47.70
C MET A 1 18.03 51.64 46.81
N LYS A 2 18.36 50.38 47.15
CA LYS A 2 19.21 49.52 46.31
C LYS A 2 18.32 48.78 45.32
N TYR A 3 18.48 49.03 44.03
CA TYR A 3 17.77 48.29 42.98
C TYR A 3 18.52 46.97 42.73
N ILE A 4 17.83 45.84 42.95
CA ILE A 4 18.34 44.51 42.61
C ILE A 4 17.86 44.22 41.18
N PHE A 5 18.79 44.16 40.23
CA PHE A 5 18.52 43.70 38.87
C PHE A 5 18.53 42.16 38.87
N LEU A 6 17.38 41.54 38.62
CA LEU A 6 17.27 40.11 38.40
C LEU A 6 17.47 39.84 36.90
N PRO A 7 18.46 39.04 36.47
CA PRO A 7 18.64 38.73 35.07
C PRO A 7 17.50 37.83 34.59
N LEU A 8 16.77 38.29 33.57
CA LEU A 8 15.73 37.51 32.92
C LEU A 8 16.42 36.45 32.04
N PHE A 9 16.48 35.20 32.49
CA PHE A 9 16.93 34.09 31.67
C PHE A 9 15.82 33.69 30.69
N VAL A 10 15.97 34.08 29.43
CA VAL A 10 15.12 33.59 28.34
C VAL A 10 15.62 32.19 27.97
N PHE A 11 14.88 31.17 28.35
CA PHE A 11 15.10 29.80 27.87
C PHE A 11 14.48 29.65 26.48
N SER A 12 15.32 29.53 25.45
CA SER A 12 14.90 29.14 24.12
C SER A 12 14.72 27.63 24.08
N ILE A 13 13.47 27.17 24.02
CA ILE A 13 13.14 25.78 23.69
C ILE A 13 13.33 25.57 22.18
N ASN A 14 14.36 24.83 21.79
CA ASN A 14 14.48 24.34 20.42
C ASN A 14 13.49 23.18 20.24
N ALA A 15 12.31 23.47 19.71
CA ALA A 15 11.40 22.45 19.23
C ALA A 15 11.88 22.00 17.84
N ALA A 16 12.36 20.76 17.71
CA ALA A 16 12.62 20.16 16.42
C ALA A 16 11.27 19.71 15.81
N ALA A 17 10.81 20.43 14.79
CA ALA A 17 9.70 19.97 13.96
C ALA A 17 10.24 19.12 12.79
N GLN A 18 9.38 18.30 12.21
CA GLN A 18 9.69 17.62 10.95
C GLN A 18 9.93 18.66 9.86
N GLU A 19 11.09 18.62 9.22
CA GLU A 19 11.33 19.41 8.00
C GLU A 19 10.64 18.74 6.81
N LEU A 20 9.99 19.57 5.99
CA LEU A 20 9.40 19.15 4.73
C LEU A 20 10.49 18.62 3.81
N ASN A 21 10.36 17.37 3.36
CA ASN A 21 11.24 16.81 2.36
C ASN A 21 10.65 17.06 0.96
N PRO A 22 11.26 17.93 0.13
CA PRO A 22 10.70 18.28 -1.18
C PRO A 22 10.58 17.09 -2.14
N PHE A 23 11.46 16.09 -1.99
CA PHE A 23 11.38 14.88 -2.79
C PHE A 23 10.11 14.08 -2.46
N TYR A 24 9.81 13.86 -1.18
CA TYR A 24 8.57 13.17 -0.79
C TYR A 24 7.33 13.95 -1.19
N GLN A 25 7.34 15.27 -1.04
CA GLN A 25 6.26 16.13 -1.50
C GLN A 25 6.01 15.97 -3.01
N SER A 26 7.07 15.98 -3.82
CA SER A 26 6.94 15.84 -5.29
C SER A 26 6.33 14.50 -5.72
N ILE A 27 6.45 13.44 -4.90
CA ILE A 27 5.81 12.16 -5.15
C ILE A 27 4.34 12.22 -4.75
N VAL A 28 4.04 12.79 -3.58
CA VAL A 28 2.66 12.94 -3.08
C VAL A 28 1.82 13.82 -4.02
N GLU A 29 2.40 14.87 -4.59
CA GLU A 29 1.73 15.73 -5.57
C GLU A 29 1.33 15.00 -6.86
N GLN A 30 1.90 13.83 -7.15
CA GLN A 30 1.55 13.01 -8.30
C GLN A 30 0.40 12.04 -8.03
N VAL A 31 -0.15 11.99 -6.81
CA VAL A 31 -1.30 11.14 -6.46
C VAL A 31 -2.50 11.49 -7.34
N LYS A 32 -3.10 10.47 -7.95
CA LYS A 32 -4.30 10.62 -8.80
C LYS A 32 -5.54 10.19 -8.03
N TYR A 33 -6.07 11.10 -7.20
CA TYR A 33 -7.23 10.84 -6.34
C TYR A 33 -8.43 10.25 -7.08
N ASP A 34 -8.80 10.80 -8.23
CA ASP A 34 -9.91 10.28 -9.05
C ASP A 34 -9.68 8.83 -9.50
N SER A 35 -8.44 8.50 -9.86
CA SER A 35 -8.08 7.15 -10.26
C SER A 35 -8.11 6.18 -9.08
N VAL A 36 -7.70 6.61 -7.89
CA VAL A 36 -7.83 5.80 -6.66
C VAL A 36 -9.30 5.56 -6.34
N HIS A 37 -10.14 6.59 -6.43
CA HIS A 37 -11.57 6.49 -6.19
C HIS A 37 -12.25 5.55 -7.19
N GLN A 38 -11.95 5.67 -8.49
CA GLN A 38 -12.46 4.77 -9.53
C GLN A 38 -12.02 3.32 -9.33
N LYS A 39 -10.78 3.09 -8.90
CA LYS A 39 -10.30 1.74 -8.54
C LYS A 39 -11.06 1.19 -7.34
N LEU A 40 -11.34 2.03 -6.33
CA LEU A 40 -12.10 1.60 -5.16
C LEU A 40 -13.55 1.28 -5.50
N GLN A 41 -14.18 2.07 -6.37
CA GLN A 41 -15.50 1.75 -6.92
C GLN A 41 -15.44 0.41 -7.67
N LYS A 42 -14.46 0.23 -8.56
CA LYS A 42 -14.31 -1.03 -9.30
C LYS A 42 -14.09 -2.25 -8.40
N PHE A 43 -13.33 -2.10 -7.33
CA PHE A 43 -13.12 -3.15 -6.32
C PHE A 43 -14.44 -3.56 -5.63
N GLN A 44 -15.28 -2.58 -5.31
CA GLN A 44 -16.61 -2.81 -4.74
C GLN A 44 -17.56 -3.45 -5.75
N ASP A 45 -17.49 -3.06 -7.02
CA ASP A 45 -18.35 -3.56 -8.10
C ASP A 45 -18.17 -5.06 -8.38
N PHE A 46 -17.03 -5.66 -7.99
CA PHE A 46 -16.88 -7.11 -8.02
C PHE A 46 -17.80 -7.83 -7.03
N GLY A 47 -18.34 -7.12 -6.02
CA GLY A 47 -19.20 -7.68 -4.99
C GLY A 47 -18.42 -8.34 -3.86
N ILE A 48 -19.00 -9.38 -3.27
CA ILE A 48 -18.39 -10.14 -2.17
C ILE A 48 -17.33 -11.09 -2.75
N LYS A 49 -16.11 -11.02 -2.23
CA LYS A 49 -14.91 -11.69 -2.78
C LYS A 49 -14.50 -12.86 -1.89
N THR A 50 -15.46 -13.72 -1.55
CA THR A 50 -15.18 -14.97 -0.82
C THR A 50 -14.25 -15.85 -1.64
N VAL A 51 -13.24 -16.46 -1.02
CA VAL A 51 -12.28 -17.32 -1.70
C VAL A 51 -12.99 -18.44 -2.47
N GLY A 52 -12.59 -18.63 -3.73
CA GLY A 52 -13.21 -19.59 -4.65
C GLY A 52 -14.39 -19.04 -5.46
N SER A 53 -14.88 -17.84 -5.16
CA SER A 53 -15.91 -17.17 -5.97
C SER A 53 -15.34 -16.57 -7.26
N SER A 54 -16.20 -16.33 -8.26
CA SER A 54 -15.80 -15.62 -9.48
C SER A 54 -15.40 -14.16 -9.21
N ALA A 55 -16.03 -13.49 -8.24
CA ALA A 55 -15.68 -12.14 -7.81
C ALA A 55 -14.24 -12.07 -7.28
N HIS A 56 -13.86 -13.06 -6.47
CA HIS A 56 -12.52 -13.20 -5.93
C HIS A 56 -11.47 -13.39 -7.04
N GLU A 57 -11.68 -14.34 -7.96
CA GLU A 57 -10.77 -14.59 -9.08
C GLU A 57 -10.67 -13.39 -10.05
N ASN A 58 -11.81 -12.75 -10.34
CA ASN A 58 -11.83 -11.54 -11.17
C ASN A 58 -11.05 -10.39 -10.52
N THR A 59 -11.12 -10.27 -9.19
CA THR A 59 -10.36 -9.25 -8.45
C THR A 59 -8.88 -9.55 -8.48
N PHE A 60 -8.47 -10.81 -8.27
CA PHE A 60 -7.08 -11.24 -8.40
C PHE A 60 -6.50 -10.89 -9.78
N THR A 61 -7.22 -11.28 -10.84
CA THR A 61 -6.82 -10.98 -12.23
C THR A 61 -6.73 -9.49 -12.49
N TRP A 62 -7.69 -8.71 -11.97
CA TRP A 62 -7.72 -7.26 -12.10
C TRP A 62 -6.52 -6.60 -11.41
N LEU A 63 -6.19 -6.98 -10.17
CA LEU A 63 -5.00 -6.49 -9.46
C LEU A 63 -3.72 -6.81 -10.22
N LYS A 64 -3.56 -8.07 -10.65
CA LYS A 64 -2.40 -8.52 -11.43
C LYS A 64 -2.21 -7.68 -12.69
N SER A 65 -3.30 -7.37 -13.38
CA SER A 65 -3.26 -6.58 -14.63
C SER A 65 -2.64 -5.19 -14.43
N TYR A 66 -2.95 -4.49 -13.33
CA TYR A 66 -2.36 -3.18 -13.05
C TYR A 66 -0.86 -3.25 -12.86
N TYR A 67 -0.36 -4.21 -12.08
CA TYR A 67 1.07 -4.37 -11.88
C TYR A 67 1.81 -4.70 -13.18
N THR A 68 1.21 -5.52 -14.05
CA THR A 68 1.73 -5.76 -15.40
C THR A 68 1.76 -4.47 -16.22
N THR A 69 0.67 -3.69 -16.23
CA THR A 69 0.61 -2.40 -16.95
C THR A 69 1.59 -1.37 -16.39
N TYR A 70 1.88 -1.39 -15.10
CA TYR A 70 2.89 -0.52 -14.48
C TYR A 70 4.32 -0.94 -14.82
N GLY A 71 4.52 -2.13 -15.41
CA GLY A 71 5.84 -2.61 -15.85
C GLY A 71 6.61 -3.40 -14.79
N TYR A 72 5.95 -3.89 -13.74
CA TYR A 72 6.60 -4.77 -12.77
C TYR A 72 6.92 -6.13 -13.42
N ALA A 73 8.20 -6.52 -13.37
CA ALA A 73 8.68 -7.75 -13.99
C ALA A 73 8.46 -9.01 -13.13
N THR A 74 8.54 -8.87 -11.80
CA THR A 74 8.43 -9.99 -10.87
C THR A 74 7.06 -9.97 -10.20
N ILE A 75 6.14 -10.77 -10.74
CA ILE A 75 4.78 -10.95 -10.23
C ILE A 75 4.59 -12.44 -9.96
N GLU A 76 4.42 -12.79 -8.69
CA GLU A 76 4.32 -14.15 -8.19
C GLU A 76 2.91 -14.42 -7.69
N GLN A 77 2.46 -15.66 -7.88
CA GLN A 77 1.19 -16.17 -7.37
C GLN A 77 1.49 -17.29 -6.38
N GLN A 78 1.09 -17.11 -5.13
CA GLN A 78 1.25 -18.13 -4.10
C GLN A 78 -0.11 -18.72 -3.75
N SER A 79 -0.34 -19.98 -4.10
CA SER A 79 -1.60 -20.67 -3.79
C SER A 79 -1.71 -20.97 -2.30
N VAL A 80 -2.91 -20.74 -1.76
CA VAL A 80 -3.27 -20.95 -0.35
C VAL A 80 -4.58 -21.74 -0.30
N ASN A 81 -4.64 -22.75 0.57
CA ASN A 81 -5.87 -23.46 0.87
C ASN A 81 -6.59 -22.76 2.03
N VAL A 82 -7.81 -22.30 1.80
CA VAL A 82 -8.69 -21.63 2.76
C VAL A 82 -9.93 -22.50 2.92
N PHE A 83 -9.90 -23.37 3.93
CA PHE A 83 -10.97 -24.31 4.26
C PHE A 83 -11.50 -25.15 3.07
N GLY A 84 -10.59 -25.66 2.24
CA GLY A 84 -10.92 -26.49 1.08
C GLY A 84 -11.14 -25.71 -0.22
N ASN A 85 -11.25 -24.38 -0.16
CA ASN A 85 -11.18 -23.53 -1.36
C ASN A 85 -9.73 -23.11 -1.61
N VAL A 86 -9.35 -22.98 -2.87
CA VAL A 86 -8.01 -22.51 -3.25
C VAL A 86 -8.09 -21.05 -3.68
N GLY A 87 -7.34 -20.19 -2.99
CA GLY A 87 -7.10 -18.80 -3.37
C GLY A 87 -5.62 -18.56 -3.66
N ASN A 88 -5.27 -17.35 -4.07
CA ASN A 88 -3.87 -16.98 -4.25
C ASN A 88 -3.50 -15.64 -3.63
N ASN A 89 -2.37 -15.59 -2.92
CA ASN A 89 -1.73 -14.30 -2.64
C ASN A 89 -1.08 -13.80 -3.94
N LEU A 90 -1.19 -12.50 -4.17
CA LEU A 90 -0.50 -11.81 -5.27
C LEU A 90 0.70 -11.05 -4.71
N ILE A 91 1.92 -11.41 -5.14
CA ILE A 91 3.17 -10.86 -4.61
C ILE A 91 3.92 -10.17 -5.73
N ILE A 92 4.21 -8.88 -5.58
CA ILE A 92 4.98 -8.10 -6.57
C ILE A 92 6.28 -7.66 -5.93
N THR A 93 7.39 -7.95 -6.61
CA THR A 93 8.72 -7.58 -6.14
C THR A 93 9.30 -6.44 -6.98
N LYS A 94 9.60 -5.30 -6.35
CA LYS A 94 10.49 -4.26 -6.87
C LYS A 94 11.89 -4.51 -6.31
N ILE A 95 12.89 -4.69 -7.16
CA ILE A 95 14.27 -4.95 -6.70
C ILE A 95 14.95 -3.63 -6.32
N GLY A 96 15.55 -3.61 -5.12
CA GLY A 96 16.35 -2.49 -4.64
C GLY A 96 17.77 -2.49 -5.23
N LYS A 97 18.37 -1.31 -5.34
CA LYS A 97 19.72 -1.13 -5.91
C LYS A 97 20.85 -1.50 -4.97
N LYS A 98 20.67 -1.31 -3.66
CA LYS A 98 21.75 -1.44 -2.67
C LYS A 98 21.67 -2.73 -1.86
N TYR A 99 20.46 -3.13 -1.50
CA TYR A 99 20.16 -4.31 -0.69
C TYR A 99 19.05 -5.14 -1.36
N PRO A 100 19.35 -5.79 -2.51
CA PRO A 100 18.34 -6.51 -3.29
C PRO A 100 17.71 -7.70 -2.56
N ASP A 101 18.39 -8.24 -1.55
CA ASP A 101 18.00 -9.37 -0.71
C ASP A 101 17.27 -8.96 0.58
N LYS A 102 17.11 -7.66 0.83
CA LYS A 102 16.37 -7.13 1.98
C LYS A 102 15.07 -6.50 1.52
N PHE A 103 13.98 -6.93 2.13
CA PHE A 103 12.63 -6.58 1.68
C PHE A 103 11.92 -5.71 2.70
N ILE A 104 11.38 -4.59 2.22
CA ILE A 104 10.29 -3.87 2.88
C ILE A 104 8.98 -4.46 2.33
N ILE A 105 8.10 -4.91 3.20
CA ILE A 105 6.79 -5.45 2.82
C ILE A 105 5.74 -4.39 3.10
N ILE A 106 4.87 -4.16 2.12
CA ILE A 106 3.66 -3.35 2.24
C ILE A 106 2.51 -4.20 1.73
N ASP A 107 1.50 -4.42 2.55
CA ASP A 107 0.45 -5.42 2.28
C ASP A 107 -0.98 -4.92 2.53
N GLY A 108 -1.92 -5.76 2.10
CA GLY A 108 -3.36 -5.68 2.33
C GLY A 108 -4.01 -6.99 1.89
N HIS A 109 -5.33 -7.13 2.02
CA HIS A 109 -6.07 -8.29 1.50
C HIS A 109 -7.20 -7.87 0.56
N TYR A 110 -7.54 -8.74 -0.38
CA TYR A 110 -8.52 -8.45 -1.43
C TYR A 110 -9.78 -9.32 -1.35
N ASP A 111 -9.81 -10.33 -0.48
CA ASP A 111 -11.02 -11.10 -0.18
C ASP A 111 -11.95 -10.32 0.76
N THR A 112 -13.24 -10.66 0.73
CA THR A 112 -14.27 -10.08 1.60
C THR A 112 -15.34 -11.12 1.95
N LEU A 113 -16.01 -10.95 3.08
CA LEU A 113 -17.16 -11.77 3.49
C LEU A 113 -18.48 -11.00 3.57
N ASN A 114 -18.56 -9.98 4.42
CA ASN A 114 -19.84 -9.36 4.79
C ASN A 114 -20.18 -8.11 3.98
N GLY A 115 -19.64 -7.98 2.77
CA GLY A 115 -19.93 -6.86 1.89
C GLY A 115 -18.91 -6.64 0.77
N PRO A 116 -19.04 -5.54 0.02
CA PRO A 116 -18.13 -5.20 -1.07
C PRO A 116 -16.71 -4.82 -0.60
N GLY A 117 -16.53 -4.57 0.70
CA GLY A 117 -15.23 -4.36 1.33
C GLY A 117 -14.56 -3.02 1.00
N ALA A 118 -15.31 -1.93 0.98
CA ALA A 118 -14.77 -0.62 0.61
C ALA A 118 -13.65 -0.16 1.55
N ASN A 119 -13.91 -0.15 2.86
CA ASN A 119 -12.87 0.18 3.83
C ASN A 119 -11.98 -1.03 4.10
N ASP A 120 -12.62 -2.19 4.32
CA ASP A 120 -12.01 -3.46 4.72
C ASP A 120 -12.03 -4.49 3.59
N ASN A 121 -10.93 -4.69 2.85
CA ASN A 121 -9.73 -3.84 2.79
C ASN A 121 -9.50 -3.30 1.38
N GLY A 122 -10.58 -2.87 0.73
CA GLY A 122 -10.54 -2.21 -0.57
C GLY A 122 -9.70 -0.94 -0.54
N SER A 123 -9.78 -0.17 0.54
CA SER A 123 -9.04 1.09 0.70
C SER A 123 -7.53 0.86 0.72
N GLY A 124 -7.04 -0.12 1.48
CA GLY A 124 -5.62 -0.51 1.49
C GLY A 124 -5.22 -1.14 0.16
N THR A 125 -6.04 -2.05 -0.38
CA THR A 125 -5.79 -2.69 -1.68
C THR A 125 -5.54 -1.68 -2.80
N VAL A 126 -6.40 -0.66 -2.95
CA VAL A 126 -6.19 0.34 -4.00
C VAL A 126 -5.07 1.32 -3.68
N THR A 127 -4.77 1.54 -2.40
CA THR A 127 -3.63 2.36 -1.97
C THR A 127 -2.31 1.69 -2.36
N LEU A 128 -2.19 0.37 -2.23
CA LEU A 128 -1.03 -0.40 -2.70
C LEU A 128 -0.80 -0.23 -4.20
N LEU A 129 -1.87 -0.23 -5.01
CA LEU A 129 -1.76 0.02 -6.45
C LEU A 129 -1.23 1.43 -6.74
N GLU A 130 -1.66 2.42 -5.97
CA GLU A 130 -1.22 3.80 -6.18
C GLU A 130 0.23 4.03 -5.73
N ILE A 131 0.63 3.47 -4.58
CA ILE A 131 2.03 3.50 -4.14
C ILE A 131 2.92 2.85 -5.20
N ALA A 132 2.54 1.66 -5.69
CA ALA A 132 3.29 0.98 -6.74
C ALA A 132 3.39 1.83 -8.02
N ARG A 133 2.30 2.49 -8.44
CA ARG A 133 2.32 3.40 -9.60
C ARG A 133 3.27 4.57 -9.40
N LEU A 134 3.31 5.15 -8.21
CA LEU A 134 4.13 6.34 -7.90
C LEU A 134 5.63 6.01 -7.85
N ILE A 135 5.99 4.83 -7.34
CA ILE A 135 7.40 4.49 -7.12
C ILE A 135 8.01 3.57 -8.19
N LYS A 136 7.24 3.20 -9.22
CA LYS A 136 7.70 2.25 -10.26
C LYS A 136 9.05 2.67 -10.87
N ASP A 137 9.21 3.96 -11.19
CA ASP A 137 10.40 4.54 -11.85
C ASP A 137 11.39 5.15 -10.85
N ILE A 138 11.15 5.03 -9.55
CA ILE A 138 12.02 5.54 -8.49
C ILE A 138 12.95 4.41 -8.03
N ASP A 139 14.25 4.67 -8.00
CA ASP A 139 15.21 3.74 -7.43
C ASP A 139 15.09 3.68 -5.91
N THR A 140 15.02 2.47 -5.36
CA THR A 140 14.98 2.23 -3.92
C THR A 140 16.23 1.48 -3.49
N ASP A 141 16.75 1.77 -2.30
CA ASP A 141 17.91 1.04 -1.76
C ASP A 141 17.55 -0.42 -1.46
N TYR A 142 16.38 -0.63 -0.86
CA TYR A 142 15.84 -1.93 -0.49
C TYR A 142 14.85 -2.43 -1.53
N SER A 143 14.73 -3.75 -1.65
CA SER A 143 13.63 -4.36 -2.39
C SER A 143 12.31 -4.11 -1.68
N ILE A 144 11.22 -3.98 -2.44
CA ILE A 144 9.87 -3.79 -1.90
C ILE A 144 9.00 -4.93 -2.40
N LYS A 145 8.24 -5.55 -1.49
CA LYS A 145 7.16 -6.48 -1.84
C LYS A 145 5.81 -5.82 -1.58
N PHE A 146 5.00 -5.71 -2.63
CA PHE A 146 3.58 -5.42 -2.50
C PHE A 146 2.83 -6.74 -2.46
N ILE A 147 2.08 -6.99 -1.39
CA ILE A 147 1.36 -8.25 -1.22
C ILE A 147 -0.12 -7.99 -1.05
N HIS A 148 -0.93 -8.59 -1.92
CA HIS A 148 -2.37 -8.70 -1.74
C HIS A 148 -2.68 -10.11 -1.27
N PHE A 149 -2.92 -10.26 0.03
CA PHE A 149 -3.27 -11.51 0.66
C PHE A 149 -4.71 -11.93 0.31
N THR A 150 -4.92 -13.24 0.31
CA THR A 150 -6.24 -13.84 0.23
C THR A 150 -6.55 -14.58 1.52
N GLY A 151 -7.84 -14.72 1.81
CA GLY A 151 -8.33 -15.57 2.89
C GLY A 151 -8.21 -14.95 4.28
N GLU A 152 -8.02 -13.63 4.37
CA GLU A 152 -7.90 -12.93 5.65
C GLU A 152 -9.21 -13.01 6.45
N GLU A 153 -10.33 -12.86 5.75
CA GLU A 153 -11.64 -12.76 6.39
C GLU A 153 -12.21 -14.14 6.76
N GLN A 154 -11.68 -15.23 6.20
CA GLN A 154 -12.16 -16.57 6.48
C GLN A 154 -11.43 -17.14 7.69
N VAL A 155 -12.11 -17.06 8.84
CA VAL A 155 -11.67 -17.59 10.15
C VAL A 155 -12.53 -18.74 10.63
#